data_AF-A0A382FLD4-F1
#
_entry.id   AF-A0A382FLD4-F1
#
_cell.length_a   1.000
_cell.length_b   1.000
_cell.length_c   1.000
_cell.angle_alpha   90.00
_cell.angle_beta   90.00
_cell.angle_gamma   90.00
#
_symmetry.space_group_name_H-M   'P 1'
#
loop_
_entity.id
_entity.type
_entity.pdbx_description
1 polymer ?
#
loop_
_entity_poly.entity_id
_entity_poly.type
_entity_poly.pdbx_seq_one_letter_code
_entity_poly.pdbx_strand_id
1 'polypeptide(L)' 'VKALITTVPFGKIDNKPLELLDAAGIEVNINPISRKLTELELADLIPG' A
#
# COMPACT_ATOMS: atom_id res chain seq x y z
N VAL A 1 2.45 6.41 10.81
CA VAL A 1 1.79 6.92 9.58
C VAL A 1 1.47 5.71 8.71
N LYS A 2 0.31 5.66 8.04
CA LYS A 2 -0.07 4.54 7.16
C LYS A 2 -0.11 5.00 5.70
N ALA A 3 0.42 4.18 4.80
CA ALA A 3 0.42 4.44 3.36
C ALA A 3 -0.25 3.29 2.60
N LEU A 4 -1.25 3.61 1.79
CA LEU A 4 -1.90 2.65 0.89
C LEU A 4 -1.23 2.70 -0.50
N ILE A 5 -0.70 1.58 -0.95
CA ILE A 5 -0.10 1.43 -2.28
C ILE A 5 -1.08 0.69 -3.19
N THR A 6 -1.62 1.37 -4.20
CA THR A 6 -2.62 0.81 -5.12
C THR A 6 -2.03 0.04 -6.31
N THR A 7 -0.73 0.21 -6.57
CA THR A 7 0.00 -0.44 -7.67
C THR A 7 0.37 -1.87 -7.29
N VAL A 8 -0.05 -2.85 -8.10
CA VAL A 8 0.33 -4.26 -7.94
C VAL A 8 0.98 -4.75 -9.24
N PRO A 9 2.19 -5.33 -9.20
CA PRO A 9 3.01 -5.56 -8.02
C PRO A 9 3.92 -4.36 -7.67
N PHE A 10 3.86 -3.89 -6.43
CA PHE A 10 4.82 -2.92 -5.88
C PHE A 10 5.89 -3.64 -5.06
N GLY A 11 7.16 -3.28 -5.26
CA GLY A 11 8.29 -3.91 -4.56
C GLY A 11 8.76 -5.26 -5.13
N LYS A 12 8.05 -5.88 -6.08
CA LYS A 12 8.33 -7.26 -6.51
C LYS A 12 9.68 -7.46 -7.23
N ILE A 13 10.15 -6.49 -7.99
CA ILE A 13 11.46 -6.56 -8.66
C ILE A 13 12.56 -5.99 -7.77
N ASP A 14 12.26 -4.91 -7.07
CA ASP A 14 13.17 -4.24 -6.14
C ASP A 14 12.39 -3.90 -4.86
N ASN A 15 12.81 -4.49 -3.74
CA ASN A 15 12.16 -4.34 -2.43
C ASN A 15 12.60 -3.05 -1.70
N LYS A 16 13.61 -2.34 -2.19
CA LYS A 16 14.13 -1.12 -1.58
C LYS A 16 13.08 -0.05 -1.26
N PRO A 17 12.05 0.20 -2.10
CA PRO A 17 10.95 1.09 -1.71
C PRO A 17 10.17 0.62 -0.48
N LEU A 18 9.99 -0.69 -0.27
CA LEU A 18 9.35 -1.21 0.95
C LEU A 18 10.25 -1.04 2.17
N GLU A 19 11.55 -1.31 2.03
CA GLU A 19 12.52 -1.13 3.11
C GLU A 19 12.64 0.34 3.55
N LEU A 20 12.59 1.28 2.61
CA LEU A 20 12.60 2.71 2.93
C LEU A 20 11.35 3.16 3.69
N LEU A 21 10.19 2.59 3.35
CA LEU A 21 8.93 2.87 4.04
C LEU A 21 8.94 2.28 5.46
N ASP A 22 9.43 1.06 5.62
CA ASP A 22 9.61 0.41 6.92
C ASP A 22 10.59 1.18 7.82
N ALA A 23 11.76 1.56 7.27
CA ALA A 23 12.76 2.36 7.98
C ALA A 23 12.24 3.76 8.39
N ALA A 24 11.26 4.30 7.66
CA ALA A 24 10.57 5.53 8.00
C ALA A 24 9.44 5.34 9.04
N GLY A 25 9.18 4.11 9.49
CA GLY A 25 8.08 3.78 10.41
C GLY A 25 6.69 3.93 9.76
N ILE A 26 6.62 3.74 8.44
CA ILE A 26 5.39 3.85 7.66
C ILE A 26 4.83 2.45 7.44
N GLU A 27 3.63 2.22 7.96
CA GLU A 27 2.90 0.98 7.74
C GLU A 27 2.35 0.97 6.31
N VAL A 28 2.90 0.10 5.46
CA VAL A 28 2.48 -0.03 4.06
C VAL A 28 1.42 -1.10 3.93
N ASN A 29 0.24 -0.71 3.46
CA ASN A 29 -0.77 -1.67 3.00
C ASN A 29 -0.74 -1.70 1.47
N ILE A 30 -0.26 -2.80 0.90
CA ILE A 30 -0.35 -3.05 -0.54
C ILE A 30 -1.76 -3.53 -0.83
N ASN A 31 -2.39 -2.99 -1.88
CA ASN A 31 -3.74 -3.35 -2.29
C ASN A 31 -3.93 -4.89 -2.31
N PRO A 32 -4.73 -5.45 -1.37
CA PRO A 32 -4.93 -6.89 -1.28
C PRO A 32 -5.76 -7.42 -2.45
N ILE A 33 -6.49 -6.53 -3.13
CA ILE A 33 -7.31 -6.85 -4.27
C ILE A 33 -6.47 -6.56 -5.52
N SER A 34 -6.03 -7.58 -6.25
CA SER A 34 -5.24 -7.44 -7.49
C SER A 34 -6.02 -6.81 -8.66
N ARG A 35 -6.82 -5.79 -8.40
CA ARG A 35 -7.63 -4.98 -9.34
C ARG A 35 -7.74 -3.54 -8.81
N LYS A 36 -8.24 -2.63 -9.65
CA LYS A 36 -8.52 -1.24 -9.24
C LYS A 36 -9.59 -1.22 -8.14
N LEU A 37 -9.26 -0.61 -7.00
CA LEU A 37 -10.20 -0.37 -5.89
C LEU A 37 -11.30 0.61 -6.34
N THR A 38 -12.51 0.40 -5.84
CA THR A 38 -13.59 1.39 -5.95
C THR A 38 -13.49 2.39 -4.80
N GLU A 39 -14.16 3.54 -4.91
CA GLU A 39 -14.12 4.59 -3.88
C GLU A 39 -14.59 4.09 -2.51
N LEU A 40 -15.58 3.19 -2.48
CA LEU A 40 -16.10 2.58 -1.24
C LEU A 40 -15.06 1.67 -0.58
N GLU A 41 -14.36 0.83 -1.36
CA GLU A 41 -13.32 -0.06 -0.85
C GLU A 41 -12.11 0.74 -0.35
N LEU A 42 -11.80 1.87 -0.98
CA LEU A 42 -10.76 2.77 -0.54
C LEU A 42 -11.08 3.42 0.81
N ALA A 43 -12.33 3.81 1.02
CA ALA A 43 -12.80 4.39 2.27
C ALA A 43 -12.77 3.38 3.43
N ASP A 44 -12.97 2.09 3.16
CA ASP A 44 -12.90 1.02 4.17
C ASP A 44 -11.44 0.73 4.58
N LEU A 45 -10.48 0.86 3.65
CA LEU A 45 -9.06 0.57 3.89
C LEU A 45 -8.31 1.70 4.62
N ILE A 46 -8.83 2.92 4.62
CA ILE A 46 -8.20 4.08 5.28
C ILE A 46 -9.11 4.52 6.43
N PRO A 47 -8.81 4.14 7.70
CA PRO A 47 -9.53 4.68 8.83
C PRO A 47 -9.27 6.20 8.92
N GLY A 48 -10.35 6.98 8.99
CA GLY A 48 -10.32 8.44 9.12
C GLY A 48 -9.76 8.94 10.45
#